data_AF-A0A7C7CHB6-F1
#
_entry.id   AF-A0A7C7CHB6-F1
#
_cell.length_a   1.000
_cell.length_b   1.000
_cell.length_c   1.000
_cell.angle_alpha   90.00
_cell.angle_beta   90.00
_cell.angle_gamma   90.00
#
_symmetry.space_group_name_H-M   'P 1'
#
loop_
_entity.id
_entity.type
_entity.pdbx_description
1 polymer ?
#
loop_
_entity_poly.entity_id
_entity_poly.type
_entity_poly.pdbx_seq_one_letter_code
_entity_poly.pdbx_strand_id
1 'polypeptide(L)'
;MIDNELALAISDIVESGRLGSTRFLRCIVEVRSEVNLETVADGWHMAFRRLIGSGPSRQVVSGDEEFALTGMTNWPGAQSAILVVGRTQEHMKPSTDLMIIGSKGAAYYSE
;
A
#
# COMPACT_ATOMS: atom_id res chain seq x y z
N MET A 1 9.87 5.12 -2.87
CA MET A 1 10.33 4.06 -3.79
C MET A 1 9.96 2.74 -3.11
N ILE A 2 9.28 1.83 -3.80
CA ILE A 2 8.97 0.51 -3.22
C ILE A 2 10.28 -0.27 -3.19
N ASP A 3 10.63 -0.86 -2.05
CA ASP A 3 11.83 -1.70 -1.94
C ASP A 3 11.75 -2.87 -2.95
N ASN A 4 12.88 -3.24 -3.55
CA ASN A 4 12.96 -4.41 -4.43
C ASN A 4 12.55 -5.69 -3.69
N GLU A 5 12.87 -5.84 -2.41
CA GLU A 5 12.47 -7.03 -1.62
C GLU A 5 10.96 -7.09 -1.45
N LEU A 6 10.33 -5.96 -1.17
CA LEU A 6 8.87 -5.85 -1.06
C LEU A 6 8.17 -6.08 -2.40
N ALA A 7 8.73 -5.57 -3.50
CA ALA A 7 8.20 -5.84 -4.83
C ALA A 7 8.24 -7.34 -5.18
N LEU A 8 9.35 -8.03 -4.84
CA LEU A 8 9.47 -9.47 -5.00
C LEU A 8 8.47 -10.22 -4.11
N ALA A 9 8.36 -9.86 -2.84
CA ALA A 9 7.41 -10.48 -1.92
C ALA A 9 5.96 -10.34 -2.40
N ILE A 10 5.57 -9.16 -2.89
CA ILE A 10 4.24 -8.93 -3.48
C ILE A 10 4.05 -9.80 -4.73
N SER A 11 5.05 -9.86 -5.63
CA SER A 11 4.96 -10.69 -6.84
C SER A 11 4.76 -12.16 -6.49
N ASP A 12 5.56 -12.68 -5.56
CA ASP A 12 5.52 -14.08 -5.12
C ASP A 12 4.14 -14.43 -4.52
N ILE A 13 3.61 -13.54 -3.67
CA ILE A 13 2.29 -13.68 -3.06
C ILE A 13 1.20 -13.76 -4.14
N VAL A 14 1.26 -12.91 -5.15
CA VAL A 14 0.28 -12.84 -6.25
C VAL A 14 0.38 -14.06 -7.15
N GLU A 15 1.58 -14.36 -7.62
CA GLU A 15 1.86 -15.42 -8.60
C GLU A 15 1.58 -16.81 -8.02
N SER A 16 1.79 -17.00 -6.72
CA SER A 16 1.46 -18.26 -6.05
C SER A 16 -0.03 -18.62 -6.11
N GLY A 17 -0.92 -17.65 -6.39
CA GLY A 17 -2.37 -17.83 -6.40
C GLY A 17 -2.99 -18.19 -5.04
N ARG A 18 -2.18 -18.24 -3.97
CA ARG A 18 -2.59 -18.70 -2.64
C ARG A 18 -3.64 -17.81 -1.98
N LEU A 19 -3.67 -16.52 -2.35
CA LEU A 19 -4.65 -15.57 -1.83
C LEU A 19 -5.99 -15.61 -2.60
N GLY A 20 -6.04 -16.23 -3.78
CA GLY A 20 -7.17 -16.06 -4.69
C GLY A 20 -7.28 -14.62 -5.19
N SER A 21 -8.50 -14.15 -5.47
CA SER A 21 -8.74 -12.75 -5.86
C SER A 21 -8.55 -11.79 -4.68
N THR A 22 -7.75 -10.74 -4.86
CA THR A 22 -7.55 -9.66 -3.88
C THR A 22 -8.88 -8.99 -3.54
N ARG A 23 -9.11 -8.73 -2.26
CA ARG A 23 -10.32 -8.11 -1.69
C ARG A 23 -10.01 -6.84 -0.92
N PHE A 24 -8.92 -6.82 -0.16
CA PHE A 24 -8.53 -5.67 0.63
C PHE A 24 -7.02 -5.52 0.74
N LEU A 25 -6.56 -4.27 0.82
CA LEU A 25 -5.17 -3.90 1.01
C LEU A 25 -5.06 -2.90 2.17
N ARG A 26 -4.13 -3.12 3.11
CA ARG A 26 -3.67 -2.08 4.03
C ARG A 26 -2.19 -1.89 3.79
N CYS A 27 -1.77 -0.66 3.59
CA CYS A 27 -0.35 -0.32 3.56
C CYS A 27 -0.10 0.87 4.47
N ILE A 28 0.84 0.74 5.38
CA ILE A 28 1.33 1.80 6.26
C ILE A 28 2.81 1.94 5.95
N VAL A 29 3.21 3.14 5.56
CA VAL A 29 4.57 3.45 5.13
C VAL A 29 5.05 4.60 5.97
N GLU A 30 6.17 4.42 6.65
CA GLU A 30 6.84 5.51 7.34
C GLU A 30 8.10 5.89 6.56
N VAL A 31 8.24 7.16 6.22
CA VAL A 31 9.38 7.68 5.46
C VAL A 31 10.12 8.75 6.25
N ARG A 32 11.36 9.06 5.83
CA ARG A 32 12.13 10.15 6.43
C ARG A 32 11.54 11.51 6.09
N SER A 33 11.86 12.52 6.88
CA SER A 33 11.35 13.88 6.77
C SER A 33 11.60 14.57 5.42
N GLU A 34 12.66 14.20 4.72
CA GLU A 34 13.01 14.77 3.42
C GLU A 34 12.19 14.19 2.26
N VAL A 35 11.44 13.11 2.49
CA VAL A 35 10.68 12.42 1.45
C VAL A 35 9.31 13.08 1.27
N ASN A 36 8.97 13.39 0.02
CA ASN A 36 7.66 13.90 -0.34
C ASN A 36 6.58 12.80 -0.20
N LEU A 37 5.60 13.03 0.67
CA LEU A 37 4.57 12.03 1.00
C LEU A 37 3.65 11.72 -0.18
N GLU A 38 3.27 12.72 -0.98
CA GLU A 38 2.39 12.53 -2.15
C GLU A 38 3.03 11.62 -3.20
N THR A 39 4.31 11.83 -3.49
CA THR A 39 5.08 11.01 -4.44
C THR A 39 5.13 9.55 -3.99
N VAL A 40 5.27 9.32 -2.68
CA VAL A 40 5.23 7.97 -2.11
C VAL A 40 3.83 7.39 -2.22
N ALA A 41 2.80 8.17 -1.90
CA ALA A 41 1.41 7.74 -2.00
C ALA A 41 1.04 7.33 -3.43
N ASP A 42 1.41 8.13 -4.42
CA ASP A 42 1.20 7.86 -5.85
C ASP A 42 1.89 6.56 -6.30
N GLY A 43 3.13 6.35 -5.86
CA GLY A 43 3.87 5.11 -6.12
C GLY A 43 3.11 3.87 -5.63
N TRP A 44 2.57 3.94 -4.41
CA TRP A 44 1.78 2.86 -3.83
C TRP A 44 0.42 2.67 -4.49
N HIS A 45 -0.26 3.75 -4.85
CA HIS A 45 -1.52 3.66 -5.60
C HIS A 45 -1.32 3.01 -6.97
N MET A 46 -0.21 3.29 -7.66
CA MET A 46 0.15 2.59 -8.90
C MET A 46 0.38 1.08 -8.67
N ALA A 47 1.06 0.70 -7.59
CA ALA A 47 1.26 -0.70 -7.25
C ALA A 47 -0.06 -1.43 -6.97
N PHE A 48 -0.98 -0.81 -6.21
CA PHE A 48 -2.31 -1.38 -5.97
C PHE A 48 -3.12 -1.53 -7.25
N ARG A 49 -3.06 -0.54 -8.15
CA ARG A 49 -3.74 -0.63 -9.44
C ARG A 49 -3.25 -1.82 -10.25
N ARG A 50 -1.94 -2.07 -10.29
CA ARG A 50 -1.35 -3.24 -10.96
C ARG A 50 -1.80 -4.55 -10.32
N LEU A 51 -1.78 -4.60 -8.99
CA LEU A 51 -2.20 -5.76 -8.20
C LEU A 51 -3.68 -6.12 -8.39
N ILE A 52 -4.56 -5.12 -8.43
CA ILE A 52 -6.00 -5.30 -8.61
C ILE A 52 -6.36 -5.54 -10.09
N GLY A 53 -5.51 -5.11 -11.03
CA GLY A 53 -5.73 -5.27 -12.46
C GLY A 53 -6.78 -4.32 -13.05
N SER A 54 -7.23 -3.30 -12.31
CA SER A 54 -8.20 -2.30 -12.78
C SER A 54 -7.99 -0.94 -12.14
N GLY A 55 -8.52 0.11 -12.77
CA GLY A 55 -8.51 1.47 -12.22
C GLY A 55 -9.51 1.64 -11.07
N PRO A 56 -9.23 2.53 -10.10
CA PRO A 56 -10.13 2.77 -8.99
C PRO A 56 -11.41 3.47 -9.45
N SER A 57 -12.54 3.15 -8.81
CA SER A 57 -13.82 3.85 -9.00
C SER A 57 -13.94 5.09 -8.11
N ARG A 58 -13.23 5.10 -6.98
CA ARG A 58 -13.18 6.22 -6.05
C ARG A 58 -11.86 6.23 -5.30
N GLN A 59 -11.32 7.42 -5.11
CA GLN A 59 -10.15 7.66 -4.27
C GLN A 59 -10.43 8.89 -3.41
N VAL A 60 -10.15 8.80 -2.13
CA VAL A 60 -10.25 9.91 -1.18
C VAL A 60 -8.94 9.96 -0.40
N VAL A 61 -8.30 11.11 -0.36
CA VAL A 61 -7.08 11.36 0.40
C VAL A 61 -7.35 12.49 1.38
N SER A 62 -6.86 12.34 2.61
CA SER A 62 -6.95 13.33 3.67
C SER A 62 -5.70 13.24 4.53
N GLY A 63 -5.22 14.37 5.03
CA GLY A 63 -4.07 14.40 5.90
C GLY A 63 -3.39 15.75 5.88
N ASP A 64 -2.26 15.79 6.57
CA ASP A 64 -1.35 16.92 6.60
C ASP A 64 0.00 16.43 6.06
N GLU A 65 0.48 17.05 5.00
CA GLU A 65 1.75 16.70 4.34
C GLU A 65 2.97 16.85 5.27
N GLU A 66 2.84 17.61 6.36
CA GLU A 66 3.84 17.72 7.39
C GLU A 66 3.91 16.44 8.26
N PHE A 67 2.82 15.69 8.42
CA PHE A 67 2.76 14.56 9.35
C PHE A 67 2.43 13.24 8.66
N ALA A 68 1.29 13.16 8.01
CA ALA A 68 0.80 11.96 7.37
C ALA A 68 -0.32 12.23 6.35
N LEU A 69 -0.31 11.43 5.28
CA LEU A 69 -1.42 11.30 4.33
C LEU A 69 -2.11 9.95 4.53
N THR A 70 -3.44 9.97 4.58
CA THR A 70 -4.28 8.77 4.60
C THR A 70 -5.18 8.74 3.37
N GLY A 71 -5.06 7.69 2.58
CA GLY A 71 -5.85 7.44 1.37
C GLY A 71 -6.75 6.22 1.53
N MET A 72 -8.00 6.34 1.08
CA MET A 72 -8.88 5.21 0.84
C MET A 72 -9.18 5.11 -0.65
N THR A 73 -9.03 3.91 -1.21
CA THR A 73 -9.31 3.63 -2.62
C THR A 73 -10.31 2.49 -2.74
N ASN A 74 -11.28 2.64 -3.63
CA ASN A 74 -12.29 1.63 -3.94
C ASN A 74 -12.25 1.27 -5.42
N TRP A 75 -12.58 0.01 -5.73
CA TRP A 75 -12.72 -0.50 -7.09
C TRP A 75 -14.13 -1.04 -7.36
N PRO A 76 -14.54 -1.15 -8.63
CA PRO A 76 -15.87 -1.66 -8.99
C PRO A 76 -16.21 -3.05 -8.46
N GLY A 77 -15.20 -3.93 -8.24
CA GLY A 77 -15.37 -5.30 -7.75
C GLY A 77 -15.49 -5.44 -6.23
N ALA A 78 -15.89 -4.37 -5.53
CA ALA A 78 -15.91 -4.26 -4.08
C ALA A 78 -14.53 -4.47 -3.41
N GLN A 79 -13.44 -4.37 -4.17
CA GLN A 79 -12.11 -4.29 -3.57
C GLN A 79 -11.88 -2.90 -2.99
N SER A 80 -11.08 -2.83 -1.93
CA SER A 80 -10.67 -1.56 -1.35
C SER A 80 -9.23 -1.59 -0.82
N ALA A 81 -8.65 -0.41 -0.65
CA ALA A 81 -7.33 -0.23 -0.08
C ALA A 81 -7.36 0.95 0.90
N ILE A 82 -6.59 0.81 1.99
CA ILE A 82 -6.20 1.92 2.86
C ILE A 82 -4.69 2.07 2.75
N LEU A 83 -4.24 3.30 2.49
CA LEU A 83 -2.86 3.69 2.47
C LEU A 83 -2.63 4.76 3.53
N VAL A 84 -1.63 4.59 4.37
CA VAL A 84 -1.13 5.62 5.27
C VAL A 84 0.34 5.85 4.91
N VAL A 85 0.70 7.08 4.60
CA VAL A 85 2.09 7.50 4.41
C VAL A 85 2.40 8.53 5.47
N GLY A 86 3.19 8.16 6.46
CA GLY A 86 3.58 9.01 7.58
C GLY A 86 5.06 9.31 7.61
N ARG A 87 5.46 10.24 8.47
CA ARG A 87 6.87 10.49 8.77
C ARG A 87 7.32 9.65 9.96
N THR A 88 8.49 9.04 9.83
CA THR A 88 9.17 8.40 10.95
C THR A 88 9.76 9.46 11.89
N GLN A 89 9.95 9.10 13.16
CA GLN A 89 10.66 9.97 14.12
C GLN A 89 12.15 10.03 13.79
N GLU A 90 12.86 11.10 14.16
CA GLU A 90 14.27 11.37 13.78
C GLU A 90 15.27 10.23 14.05
N HIS A 91 14.94 9.26 14.90
CA HIS A 91 15.81 8.14 15.27
C HIS A 91 15.26 6.76 14.87
N MET A 92 14.11 6.73 14.22
CA MET A 92 13.46 5.51 13.76
C MET A 92 13.82 5.24 12.31
N LYS A 93 13.91 3.96 11.95
CA LYS A 93 14.09 3.57 10.56
C LYS A 93 12.76 3.72 9.82
N PRO A 94 12.78 4.14 8.55
CA PRO A 94 11.64 3.98 7.65
C PRO A 94 11.14 2.53 7.70
N SER A 95 9.83 2.37 7.62
CA SER A 95 9.17 1.07 7.75
C SER A 95 8.08 0.92 6.71
N THR A 96 7.74 -0.32 6.39
CA THR A 96 6.56 -0.62 5.58
C THR A 96 5.84 -1.85 6.12
N ASP A 97 4.58 -1.64 6.47
CA ASP A 97 3.63 -2.70 6.81
C ASP A 97 2.61 -2.82 5.66
N LEU A 98 2.51 -4.03 5.10
CA LEU A 98 1.57 -4.35 4.04
C LEU A 98 0.77 -5.60 4.41
N MET A 99 -0.55 -5.47 4.37
CA MET A 99 -1.49 -6.56 4.49
C MET A 99 -2.28 -6.69 3.18
N ILE A 100 -2.33 -7.91 2.64
CA ILE A 100 -3.12 -8.26 1.46
C ILE A 100 -4.12 -9.32 1.89
N ILE A 101 -5.41 -9.01 1.76
CA ILE A 101 -6.50 -9.96 2.00
C ILE A 101 -7.08 -10.37 0.65
N GLY A 102 -7.08 -11.66 0.36
CA GLY A 102 -7.75 -12.25 -0.79
C GLY A 102 -8.91 -13.17 -0.38
N SER A 103 -9.62 -13.68 -1.37
CA SER A 103 -10.78 -14.57 -1.16
C SER A 103 -10.44 -15.93 -0.55
N LYS A 104 -9.17 -16.34 -0.55
CA LYS A 104 -8.72 -17.65 -0.07
C LYS A 104 -7.71 -17.57 1.08
N GLY A 105 -7.28 -16.38 1.47
CA GLY A 105 -6.28 -16.20 2.52
C GLY A 105 -5.84 -14.75 2.67
N ALA A 106 -4.82 -14.54 3.51
CA ALA A 106 -4.17 -13.26 3.69
C ALA A 106 -2.65 -13.42 3.71
N ALA A 107 -1.94 -12.38 3.30
CA ALA A 107 -0.50 -12.25 3.42
C ALA A 107 -0.14 -10.96 4.13
N TYR A 108 0.97 -11.00 4.85
CA TYR A 108 1.48 -9.91 5.66
C TYR A 108 2.96 -9.76 5.37
N TYR A 109 3.38 -8.51 5.20
CA TYR A 109 4.77 -8.08 5.14
C TYR A 109 4.92 -6.94 6.15
N SER A 110 5.99 -6.97 6.92
CA SER A 110 6.34 -5.88 7.83
C SER A 110 7.85 -5.83 7.94
N GLU A 111 8.39 -4.62 7.74
CA GLU A 111 9.81 -4.30 7.88
C GLU A 111 9.98 -2.94 8.56
#